data_AF-A0AAX2RLP0-F1
#
_entry.id   AF-A0AAX2RLP0-F1
#
_cell.length_a   1.000
_cell.length_b   1.000
_cell.length_c   1.000
_cell.angle_alpha   90.00
_cell.angle_beta   90.00
_cell.angle_gamma   90.00
#
_symmetry.space_group_name_H-M   'P 1'
#
loop_
_entity.id
_entity.type
_entity.pdbx_description
1 polymer ?
#
loop_
_entity_poly.entity_id
_entity_poly.type
_entity_poly.pdbx_seq_one_letter_code
_entity_poly.pdbx_strand_id
1 'polypeptide(L)'
;MRQWNAVFGILGGIAIVIMVSLFGATSAGTETYKPDFMASWVQATGGIVAIFASAVMVKWQFDKQRLQQENDQKESIRKRAMYLRQVASEASAMADQLLTNLRDSESTFEYLQNLYDPNRLEVVGVALREIPVLELPSPEFVMPIIAIRTACERIADAARVLKDAKAPGLSAYPNVFQMPEHAVVALQARYIKYSMELIDSLIWTHHLE
;
A
#
# COMPACT_ATOMS: atom_id res chain seq x y z
N MET A 1 -33.34 2.29 -14.66
CA MET A 1 -34.07 3.55 -14.93
C MET A 1 -33.39 4.78 -14.31
N ARG A 2 -32.05 4.92 -14.36
CA ARG A 2 -31.28 5.89 -13.53
C ARG A 2 -30.99 7.24 -14.24
N GLN A 3 -31.40 7.40 -15.50
CA GLN A 3 -31.06 8.59 -16.32
C GLN A 3 -32.25 9.47 -16.69
N TRP A 4 -33.49 9.11 -16.34
CA TRP A 4 -34.69 9.89 -16.70
C TRP A 4 -34.69 11.30 -16.09
N ASN A 5 -34.14 11.46 -14.88
CA ASN A 5 -34.03 12.77 -14.23
C ASN A 5 -33.08 13.71 -14.99
N ALA A 6 -32.03 13.17 -15.63
CA ALA A 6 -31.14 13.96 -16.48
C ALA A 6 -31.84 14.38 -17.78
N VAL A 7 -32.62 13.49 -18.38
CA VAL A 7 -33.42 13.77 -19.58
C VAL A 7 -34.46 14.87 -19.31
N PHE A 8 -35.18 14.81 -18.19
CA PHE A 8 -36.12 15.87 -17.79
C PHE A 8 -35.42 17.20 -17.47
N GLY A 9 -34.22 17.16 -16.87
CA GLY A 9 -33.43 18.36 -16.63
C GLY A 9 -33.01 19.06 -17.94
N ILE A 10 -32.56 18.30 -18.94
CA ILE A 10 -32.18 18.83 -20.25
C ILE A 10 -33.39 19.41 -20.98
N LEU A 11 -34.51 18.67 -21.01
CA LEU A 11 -35.76 19.14 -21.64
C LEU A 11 -36.31 20.40 -20.96
N GLY A 12 -36.26 20.46 -19.63
CA GLY A 12 -36.66 21.64 -18.85
C GLY A 12 -35.79 22.86 -19.14
N GLY A 13 -34.46 22.68 -19.25
CA GLY A 13 -33.53 23.74 -19.61
C GLY A 13 -33.80 24.32 -21.01
N ILE A 14 -34.05 23.45 -22.00
CA ILE A 14 -34.42 23.86 -23.37
C ILE A 14 -35.74 24.64 -23.37
N ALA A 15 -36.75 24.18 -22.63
CA ALA A 15 -38.03 24.86 -22.53
C ALA A 15 -37.92 26.26 -21.92
N ILE A 16 -37.08 26.44 -20.90
CA ILE A 16 -36.82 27.76 -20.27
C ILE A 16 -36.14 28.71 -21.27
N VAL A 17 -35.14 28.23 -22.01
CA VAL A 17 -34.45 29.04 -23.04
C VAL A 17 -35.42 29.48 -24.14
N ILE A 18 -36.30 28.60 -24.59
CA ILE A 18 -37.34 28.92 -25.58
C ILE A 18 -38.31 29.98 -25.03
N MET A 19 -38.78 29.83 -23.78
CA MET A 19 -39.66 30.80 -23.13
C MET A 19 -39.00 32.18 -23.01
N VAL A 20 -37.75 32.26 -22.53
CA VAL A 20 -37.01 33.52 -22.40
C VAL A 20 -36.77 34.17 -23.77
N SER A 21 -36.46 33.37 -24.79
CA SER A 21 -36.22 33.88 -26.16
C SER A 21 -37.50 34.40 -26.81
N LEU A 22 -38.64 33.74 -26.61
CA LEU A 22 -39.95 34.23 -27.06
C LEU A 22 -40.31 35.54 -26.36
N PHE A 23 -40.04 35.65 -25.05
CA PHE A 23 -40.30 36.87 -24.27
C PHE A 23 -39.40 38.05 -24.69
N GLY A 24 -38.13 37.79 -25.01
CA GLY A 24 -37.20 38.78 -25.54
C GLY A 24 -37.55 39.23 -26.96
N ALA A 25 -37.94 38.28 -27.83
CA ALA A 25 -38.34 38.55 -29.22
C ALA A 25 -39.70 39.24 -29.37
N THR A 26 -40.55 39.18 -28.34
CA THR A 26 -41.82 39.92 -28.25
C THR A 26 -41.73 41.18 -27.41
N SER A 27 -40.56 41.49 -26.84
CA SER A 27 -40.25 42.73 -26.12
C SER A 27 -41.39 43.16 -25.19
N ALA A 28 -41.80 42.27 -24.28
CA ALA A 28 -42.85 42.53 -23.29
C ALA A 28 -44.15 43.16 -23.88
N GLY A 29 -44.51 42.80 -25.11
CA GLY A 29 -45.74 43.24 -25.78
C GLY A 29 -45.67 44.62 -26.46
N THR A 30 -44.48 45.20 -26.64
CA THR A 30 -44.35 46.61 -27.10
C THR A 30 -43.72 46.82 -28.49
N GLU A 31 -43.08 45.81 -29.11
CA GLU A 31 -42.55 45.91 -30.48
C GLU A 31 -42.99 44.74 -31.39
N THR A 32 -43.02 44.97 -32.71
CA THR A 32 -43.26 43.94 -33.74
C THR A 32 -42.10 42.95 -33.78
N TYR A 33 -42.42 41.65 -33.82
CA TYR A 33 -41.47 40.54 -33.82
C TYR A 33 -40.33 40.73 -34.84
N LYS A 34 -39.09 40.77 -34.34
CA LYS A 34 -37.88 40.89 -35.15
C LYS A 34 -37.00 39.64 -34.95
N PRO A 35 -36.79 38.80 -35.99
CA PRO A 35 -36.05 37.55 -35.90
C PRO A 35 -34.61 37.71 -35.36
N ASP A 36 -33.96 38.83 -35.69
CA ASP A 36 -32.56 39.10 -35.31
C ASP A 36 -32.38 39.22 -33.79
N PHE A 37 -33.36 39.77 -33.07
CA PHE A 37 -33.32 39.83 -31.60
C PHE A 37 -33.48 38.45 -30.97
N MET A 38 -34.25 37.56 -31.57
CA MET A 38 -34.42 36.19 -31.08
C MET A 38 -33.09 35.41 -31.16
N ALA A 39 -32.34 35.58 -32.25
CA ALA A 39 -31.02 34.97 -32.41
C ALA A 39 -30.03 35.45 -31.33
N SER A 40 -29.99 36.77 -31.04
CA SER A 40 -29.13 37.31 -29.98
C SER A 40 -29.47 36.79 -28.58
N TRP A 41 -30.76 36.62 -28.26
CA TRP A 41 -31.22 36.12 -26.96
C TRP A 41 -30.92 34.63 -26.78
N VAL A 42 -31.12 33.82 -27.83
CA VAL A 42 -30.76 32.39 -27.83
C VAL A 42 -29.25 32.21 -27.65
N GLN A 43 -28.45 33.05 -28.32
CA GLN A 43 -26.99 33.00 -28.18
C GLN A 43 -26.54 33.40 -26.77
N ALA A 44 -27.10 34.47 -26.20
CA ALA A 44 -26.76 34.92 -24.86
C ALA A 44 -27.13 33.89 -23.77
N THR A 45 -28.33 33.30 -23.86
CA THR A 45 -28.76 32.24 -22.94
C THR A 45 -27.95 30.96 -23.12
N GLY A 46 -27.66 30.56 -24.36
CA GLY A 46 -26.77 29.43 -24.66
C GLY A 46 -25.37 29.60 -24.06
N GLY A 47 -24.80 30.81 -24.14
CA GLY A 47 -23.52 31.14 -23.52
C GLY A 47 -23.53 31.01 -21.99
N ILE A 48 -24.56 31.54 -21.33
CA ILE A 48 -24.71 31.44 -19.86
C ILE A 48 -24.87 29.98 -19.43
N VAL A 49 -25.72 29.21 -20.12
CA VAL A 49 -25.92 27.78 -19.83
C VAL A 49 -24.64 27.00 -20.03
N ALA A 50 -23.88 27.28 -21.10
CA ALA A 50 -22.59 26.64 -21.34
C ALA A 50 -21.60 26.92 -20.20
N ILE A 51 -21.48 28.17 -19.75
CA ILE A 51 -20.61 28.55 -18.64
C ILE A 51 -21.01 27.82 -17.34
N PHE A 52 -22.31 27.79 -17.01
CA PHE A 52 -22.80 27.06 -15.83
C PHE A 52 -22.56 25.56 -15.94
N ALA A 53 -22.81 24.95 -17.10
CA ALA A 53 -22.57 23.54 -17.33
C ALA A 53 -21.08 23.20 -17.20
N SER A 54 -20.20 24.02 -17.76
CA SER A 54 -18.76 23.89 -17.60
C SER A 54 -18.34 24.01 -16.13
N ALA A 55 -18.87 24.99 -15.38
CA ALA A 55 -18.55 25.16 -13.96
C ALA A 55 -18.97 23.95 -13.11
N VAL A 56 -20.17 23.41 -13.34
CA VAL A 56 -20.67 22.21 -12.63
C VAL A 56 -19.85 20.99 -12.99
N MET A 57 -19.49 20.82 -14.27
CA MET A 57 -18.69 19.70 -14.74
C MET A 57 -17.27 19.73 -14.14
N VAL A 58 -16.64 20.91 -14.10
CA VAL A 58 -15.32 21.09 -13.48
C VAL A 58 -15.38 20.76 -11.99
N LYS A 59 -16.39 21.25 -11.25
CA LYS A 59 -16.56 20.90 -9.83
C LYS A 59 -16.70 19.39 -9.64
N TRP A 60 -17.55 18.74 -10.42
CA TRP A 60 -17.73 17.29 -10.35
C TRP A 60 -16.44 16.52 -10.66
N GLN A 61 -15.64 16.98 -11.62
CA GLN A 61 -14.34 16.39 -11.92
C GLN A 61 -13.36 16.54 -10.75
N PHE A 62 -13.28 17.72 -10.13
CA PHE A 62 -12.43 17.94 -8.94
C PHE A 62 -12.85 17.07 -7.76
N ASP A 63 -14.16 17.01 -7.46
CA ASP A 63 -14.68 16.17 -6.38
C ASP A 63 -14.35 14.68 -6.64
N LYS A 64 -14.51 14.23 -7.89
CA LYS A 64 -14.17 12.86 -8.29
C LYS A 64 -12.68 12.57 -8.21
N GLN A 65 -11.82 13.48 -8.67
CA GLN A 65 -10.37 13.33 -8.61
C GLN A 65 -9.88 13.28 -7.16
N ARG A 66 -10.45 14.12 -6.28
CA ARG A 66 -10.13 14.09 -4.85
C ARG A 66 -10.48 12.74 -4.23
N LEU A 67 -11.67 12.21 -4.50
CA LEU A 67 -12.08 10.89 -4.00
C LEU A 67 -11.19 9.77 -4.54
N GLN A 68 -10.79 9.84 -5.82
CA GLN A 68 -9.85 8.87 -6.41
C GLN A 68 -8.49 8.96 -5.72
N GLN A 69 -7.94 10.16 -5.54
CA GLN A 69 -6.66 10.35 -4.87
C GLN A 69 -6.66 9.85 -3.42
N GLU A 70 -7.74 10.09 -2.67
CA GLU A 70 -7.89 9.57 -1.31
C GLU A 70 -7.94 8.03 -1.29
N ASN A 71 -8.61 7.40 -2.26
CA ASN A 71 -8.66 5.95 -2.39
C ASN A 71 -7.31 5.36 -2.81
N ASP A 72 -6.65 5.96 -3.80
CA ASP A 72 -5.35 5.52 -4.31
C ASP A 72 -4.29 5.61 -3.20
N GLN A 73 -4.34 6.67 -2.37
CA GLN A 73 -3.49 6.79 -1.19
C GLN A 73 -3.73 5.65 -0.20
N LYS A 74 -4.99 5.39 0.17
CA LYS A 74 -5.32 4.28 1.09
C LYS A 74 -4.88 2.93 0.53
N GLU A 75 -5.12 2.67 -0.75
CA GLU A 75 -4.72 1.43 -1.40
C GLU A 75 -3.18 1.28 -1.43
N SER A 76 -2.46 2.37 -1.69
CA SER A 76 -0.99 2.35 -1.66
C SER A 76 -0.45 2.01 -0.27
N ILE A 77 -1.04 2.57 0.79
CA ILE A 77 -0.65 2.30 2.17
C ILE A 77 -0.93 0.82 2.52
N ARG A 78 -2.09 0.29 2.12
CA ARG A 78 -2.43 -1.13 2.31
C ARG A 78 -1.45 -2.07 1.61
N LYS A 79 -1.16 -1.81 0.33
CA LYS A 79 -0.19 -2.62 -0.44
C LYS A 79 1.18 -2.64 0.24
N ARG A 80 1.65 -1.48 0.72
CA ARG A 80 2.92 -1.39 1.45
C ARG A 80 2.91 -2.20 2.73
N ALA A 81 1.84 -2.12 3.52
CA ALA A 81 1.68 -2.92 4.73
C ALA A 81 1.71 -4.44 4.43
N MET A 82 1.07 -4.87 3.34
CA MET A 82 1.10 -6.26 2.89
C MET A 82 2.50 -6.69 2.46
N TYR A 83 3.25 -5.84 1.73
CA TYR A 83 4.63 -6.14 1.37
C TYR A 83 5.54 -6.26 2.60
N LEU A 84 5.39 -5.36 3.59
CA LEU A 84 6.11 -5.44 4.86
C LEU A 84 5.83 -6.76 5.58
N ARG A 85 4.56 -7.14 5.67
CA ARG A 85 4.14 -8.42 6.25
C ARG A 85 4.77 -9.61 5.54
N GLN A 86 4.78 -9.60 4.21
CA GLN A 86 5.36 -10.67 3.41
C GLN A 86 6.87 -10.82 3.66
N VAL A 87 7.62 -9.72 3.68
CA VAL A 87 9.06 -9.74 3.96
C VAL A 87 9.34 -10.20 5.40
N ALA A 88 8.55 -9.73 6.37
CA ALA A 88 8.65 -10.16 7.76
C ALA A 88 8.32 -11.67 7.94
N SER A 89 7.31 -12.16 7.23
CA SER A 89 6.93 -13.58 7.22
C SER A 89 8.03 -14.46 6.63
N GLU A 90 8.65 -14.02 5.54
CA GLU A 90 9.80 -14.72 4.94
C GLU A 90 10.99 -14.76 5.91
N ALA A 91 11.29 -13.64 6.59
CA ALA A 91 12.33 -13.60 7.62
C ALA A 91 12.07 -14.63 8.74
N SER A 92 10.82 -14.72 9.21
CA SER A 92 10.41 -15.68 10.24
C SER A 92 10.53 -17.11 9.74
N ALA A 93 10.07 -17.40 8.52
CA ALA A 93 10.13 -18.73 7.92
C ALA A 93 11.58 -19.21 7.75
N MET A 94 12.48 -18.32 7.32
CA MET A 94 13.91 -18.65 7.24
C MET A 94 14.54 -18.92 8.61
N ALA A 95 14.20 -18.11 9.62
CA ALA A 95 14.71 -18.31 10.98
C ALA A 95 14.20 -19.62 11.60
N ASP A 96 12.93 -19.96 11.39
CA ASP A 96 12.33 -21.22 11.84
C ASP A 96 12.90 -22.43 11.10
N GLN A 97 13.14 -22.32 9.79
CA GLN A 97 13.80 -23.35 9.01
C GLN A 97 15.21 -23.61 9.56
N LEU A 98 15.99 -22.56 9.79
CA LEU A 98 17.32 -22.70 10.37
C LEU A 98 17.24 -23.38 11.75
N LEU A 99 16.39 -22.91 12.66
CA LEU A 99 16.24 -23.51 13.98
C LEU A 99 15.82 -24.97 13.97
N THR A 100 14.95 -25.35 13.04
CA THR A 100 14.50 -26.74 12.93
C THR A 100 15.65 -27.66 12.54
N ASN A 101 16.55 -27.18 11.70
CA ASN A 101 17.75 -27.92 11.27
C ASN A 101 18.93 -27.81 12.27
N LEU A 102 18.82 -26.97 13.31
CA LEU A 102 19.83 -26.84 14.37
C LEU A 102 19.57 -27.76 15.59
N ARG A 103 18.63 -28.70 15.49
CA ARG A 103 18.18 -29.52 16.63
C ARG A 103 19.17 -30.61 17.05
N ASP A 104 19.90 -31.17 16.10
CA ASP A 104 20.87 -32.23 16.33
C ASP A 104 22.13 -31.98 15.51
N SER A 105 23.27 -32.50 15.97
CA SER A 105 24.57 -32.20 15.35
C SER A 105 24.71 -32.72 13.93
N GLU A 106 24.04 -33.82 13.59
CA GLU A 106 24.14 -34.45 12.27
C GLU A 106 23.33 -33.65 11.25
N SER A 107 22.06 -33.33 11.56
CA SER A 107 21.21 -32.48 10.72
C SER A 107 21.76 -31.07 10.59
N THR A 108 22.33 -30.52 11.67
CA THR A 108 23.01 -29.21 11.65
C THR A 108 24.14 -29.21 10.63
N PHE A 109 25.00 -30.22 10.67
CA PHE A 109 26.14 -30.32 9.76
C PHE A 109 25.68 -30.50 8.31
N GLU A 110 24.76 -31.45 8.07
CA GLU A 110 24.22 -31.71 6.73
C GLU A 110 23.57 -30.45 6.14
N TYR A 111 22.72 -29.78 6.91
CA TYR A 111 22.04 -28.57 6.50
C TYR A 111 23.03 -27.43 6.21
N LEU A 112 23.94 -27.11 7.15
CA LEU A 112 24.86 -25.99 7.00
C LEU A 112 25.86 -26.16 5.86
N GLN A 113 26.31 -27.39 5.59
CA GLN A 113 27.28 -27.68 4.54
C GLN A 113 26.64 -27.78 3.15
N ASN A 114 25.48 -28.43 3.04
CA ASN A 114 24.93 -28.81 1.74
C ASN A 114 23.73 -27.95 1.30
N LEU A 115 22.95 -27.42 2.24
CA LEU A 115 21.65 -26.81 1.96
C LEU A 115 21.56 -25.32 2.33
N TYR A 116 22.36 -24.88 3.31
CA TYR A 116 22.32 -23.52 3.82
C TYR A 116 23.04 -22.55 2.88
N ASP A 117 22.26 -21.63 2.33
CA ASP A 117 22.75 -20.46 1.61
C ASP A 117 22.91 -19.27 2.58
N PRO A 118 24.15 -18.83 2.88
CA PRO A 118 24.43 -17.74 3.80
C PRO A 118 23.90 -16.39 3.31
N ASN A 119 23.58 -16.25 2.02
CA ASN A 119 23.12 -14.99 1.45
C ASN A 119 21.61 -14.78 1.64
N ARG A 120 20.82 -15.83 1.88
CA ARG A 120 19.34 -15.70 1.91
C ARG A 120 18.84 -14.78 3.02
N LEU A 121 19.32 -14.98 4.25
CA LEU A 121 18.95 -14.12 5.39
C LEU A 121 19.50 -12.70 5.25
N GLU A 122 20.67 -12.54 4.63
CA GLU A 122 21.24 -11.23 4.34
C GLU A 122 20.41 -10.46 3.31
N VAL A 123 19.97 -11.12 2.23
CA VAL A 123 19.09 -10.51 1.22
C VAL A 123 17.79 -10.01 1.85
N VAL A 124 17.18 -10.77 2.76
CA VAL A 124 15.99 -10.33 3.50
C VAL A 124 16.32 -9.14 4.41
N GLY A 125 17.45 -9.17 5.12
CA GLY A 125 17.92 -8.05 5.93
C GLY A 125 18.17 -6.77 5.13
N VAL A 126 18.73 -6.89 3.92
CA VAL A 126 18.95 -5.79 2.98
C VAL A 126 17.62 -5.27 2.45
N ALA A 127 16.69 -6.14 2.06
CA ALA A 127 15.35 -5.71 1.62
C ALA A 127 14.63 -4.91 2.71
N LEU A 128 14.74 -5.32 3.97
CA LEU A 128 14.21 -4.57 5.12
C LEU A 128 14.90 -3.21 5.34
N ARG A 129 16.17 -3.09 4.96
CA ARG A 129 16.95 -1.84 5.05
C ARG A 129 16.60 -0.84 3.96
N GLU A 130 16.27 -1.34 2.77
CA GLU A 130 15.95 -0.51 1.61
C GLU A 130 14.56 0.12 1.68
N ILE A 131 13.70 -0.36 2.58
CA ILE A 131 12.38 0.24 2.81
C ILE A 131 12.54 1.64 3.40
N PRO A 132 12.13 2.71 2.70
CA PRO A 132 12.26 4.06 3.21
C PRO A 132 11.31 4.29 4.39
N VAL A 133 11.82 4.89 5.48
CA VAL A 133 11.00 5.19 6.68
C VAL A 133 9.78 6.05 6.36
N LEU A 134 9.91 6.98 5.40
CA LEU A 134 8.83 7.85 4.94
C LEU A 134 7.75 7.12 4.15
N GLU A 135 8.03 5.91 3.68
CA GLU A 135 7.06 5.09 2.94
C GLU A 135 6.25 4.17 3.85
N LEU A 136 6.60 4.08 5.13
CA LEU A 136 5.90 3.23 6.08
C LEU A 136 4.46 3.70 6.30
N PRO A 137 3.51 2.76 6.51
CA PRO A 137 2.12 3.10 6.78
C PRO A 137 1.92 4.00 8.00
N SER A 138 2.71 3.78 9.04
CA SER A 138 2.75 4.60 10.25
C SER A 138 4.14 4.53 10.91
N PRO A 139 4.48 5.48 11.80
CA PRO A 139 5.75 5.47 12.54
C PRO A 139 5.94 4.23 13.42
N GLU A 140 4.86 3.56 13.80
CA GLU A 140 4.87 2.39 14.70
C GLU A 140 5.50 1.16 14.04
N PHE A 141 5.52 1.09 12.71
CA PHE A 141 6.16 0.01 11.95
C PHE A 141 7.69 0.07 12.01
N VAL A 142 8.28 1.22 12.36
CA VAL A 142 9.74 1.43 12.33
C VAL A 142 10.46 0.44 13.24
N MET A 143 10.05 0.35 14.51
CA MET A 143 10.73 -0.48 15.49
C MET A 143 10.66 -1.98 15.20
N PRO A 144 9.49 -2.56 14.84
CA PRO A 144 9.42 -3.95 14.39
C PRO A 144 10.33 -4.25 13.19
N ILE A 145 10.38 -3.38 12.19
CA ILE A 145 11.21 -3.58 11.00
C ILE A 145 12.70 -3.56 11.36
N ILE A 146 13.13 -2.60 12.17
CA ILE A 146 14.52 -2.53 12.67
C ILE A 146 14.88 -3.78 13.48
N ALA A 147 13.96 -4.26 14.32
CA ALA A 147 14.16 -5.44 15.14
C ALA A 147 14.33 -6.71 14.28
N ILE A 148 13.46 -6.92 13.28
CA ILE A 148 13.58 -8.04 12.34
C ILE A 148 14.90 -7.94 11.58
N ARG A 149 15.23 -6.77 11.03
CA ARG A 149 16.49 -6.57 10.31
C ARG A 149 17.70 -6.94 11.17
N THR A 150 17.78 -6.39 12.39
CA THR A 150 18.90 -6.63 13.31
C THR A 150 18.99 -8.11 13.67
N ALA A 151 17.85 -8.78 13.85
CA ALA A 151 17.78 -10.21 14.11
C ALA A 151 18.26 -11.04 12.91
N CYS A 152 17.87 -10.69 11.68
CA CYS A 152 18.35 -11.33 10.46
C CYS A 152 19.88 -11.22 10.31
N GLU A 153 20.44 -10.02 10.52
CA GLU A 153 21.90 -9.79 10.47
C GLU A 153 22.62 -10.69 11.51
N ARG A 154 22.14 -10.71 12.76
CA ARG A 154 22.72 -11.54 13.83
C ARG A 154 22.59 -13.04 13.59
N ILE A 155 21.47 -13.49 13.02
CA ILE A 155 21.28 -14.90 12.66
C ILE A 155 22.24 -15.28 11.53
N ALA A 156 22.37 -14.44 10.50
CA ALA A 156 23.29 -14.69 9.40
C ALA A 156 24.74 -14.81 9.87
N ASP A 157 25.18 -13.90 10.75
CA ASP A 157 26.52 -13.95 11.34
C ASP A 157 26.74 -15.22 12.18
N ALA A 158 25.78 -15.56 13.06
CA ALA A 158 25.87 -16.78 13.86
C ALA A 158 25.87 -18.06 13.00
N ALA A 159 25.05 -18.10 11.95
CA ALA A 159 24.99 -19.23 11.03
C ALA A 159 26.27 -19.39 10.20
N ARG A 160 26.93 -18.29 9.82
CA ARG A 160 28.26 -18.32 9.18
C ARG A 160 29.31 -18.94 10.09
N VAL A 161 29.35 -18.51 11.36
CA VAL A 161 30.29 -19.08 12.34
C VAL A 161 30.04 -20.59 12.52
N LEU A 162 28.78 -21.01 12.60
CA LEU A 162 28.41 -22.43 12.68
C LEU A 162 28.81 -23.20 11.41
N LYS A 163 28.70 -22.60 10.23
CA LYS A 163 29.10 -23.20 8.95
C LYS A 163 30.62 -23.37 8.85
N ASP A 164 31.38 -22.38 9.31
CA ASP A 164 32.84 -22.36 9.27
C ASP A 164 33.48 -23.25 10.36
N ALA A 165 32.72 -23.59 11.41
CA ALA A 165 33.13 -24.58 12.40
C ALA A 165 33.29 -25.96 11.74
N LYS A 166 34.54 -26.36 11.45
CA LYS A 166 34.86 -27.69 10.87
C LYS A 166 34.29 -28.83 11.72
N ALA A 167 34.02 -29.99 11.10
CA ALA A 167 33.50 -31.20 11.76
C ALA A 167 34.17 -31.59 13.10
N PRO A 168 35.50 -31.47 13.30
CA PRO A 168 36.12 -31.73 14.61
C PRO A 168 35.66 -30.77 15.72
N GLY A 169 35.34 -29.52 15.37
CA GLY A 169 34.86 -28.47 16.29
C GLY A 169 33.39 -28.63 16.64
N LEU A 170 32.54 -29.07 15.71
CA LEU A 170 31.16 -29.47 16.01
C LEU A 170 31.12 -30.74 16.86
N SER A 171 32.00 -31.72 16.60
CA SER A 171 32.13 -32.94 17.43
C SER A 171 32.73 -32.71 18.82
N ALA A 172 33.44 -31.59 19.03
CA ALA A 172 33.95 -31.21 20.35
C ALA A 172 32.84 -30.78 21.32
N TYR A 173 31.67 -30.41 20.78
CA TYR A 173 30.47 -30.18 21.55
C TYR A 173 29.55 -31.39 21.36
N PRO A 174 29.35 -32.23 22.39
CA PRO A 174 28.40 -33.35 22.30
C PRO A 174 26.95 -32.86 22.09
N ASN A 175 26.72 -31.54 22.16
CA ASN A 175 25.43 -30.93 21.96
C ASN A 175 25.56 -29.51 21.35
N VAL A 176 25.03 -29.31 20.12
CA VAL A 176 24.97 -28.00 19.42
C VAL A 176 24.25 -26.94 20.25
N PHE A 177 23.32 -27.34 21.13
CA PHE A 177 22.62 -26.43 22.05
C PHE A 177 23.56 -25.68 23.02
N GLN A 178 24.80 -26.17 23.19
CA GLN A 178 25.80 -25.53 24.07
C GLN A 178 26.62 -24.46 23.35
N MET A 179 26.53 -24.35 22.02
CA MET A 179 27.23 -23.32 21.26
C MET A 179 26.54 -21.96 21.48
N PRO A 180 27.30 -20.87 21.74
CA PRO A 180 26.71 -19.54 21.92
C PRO A 180 25.96 -19.07 20.67
N GLU A 181 26.40 -19.48 19.48
CA GLU A 181 25.77 -19.17 18.20
C GLU A 181 24.36 -19.78 18.09
N HIS A 182 24.17 -21.01 18.58
CA HIS A 182 22.83 -21.62 18.63
C HIS A 182 21.89 -20.77 19.50
N ALA A 183 22.35 -20.34 20.68
CA ALA A 183 21.55 -19.49 21.57
C ALA A 183 21.19 -18.14 20.92
N VAL A 184 22.13 -17.55 20.17
CA VAL A 184 21.89 -16.33 19.39
C VAL A 184 20.79 -16.58 18.36
N VAL A 185 20.90 -17.63 17.53
CA VAL A 185 19.90 -17.95 16.51
C VAL A 185 18.51 -18.14 17.14
N ALA A 186 18.42 -18.91 18.23
CA ALA A 186 17.16 -19.18 18.92
C ALA A 186 16.52 -17.92 19.51
N LEU A 187 17.34 -17.05 20.12
CA LEU A 187 16.85 -15.79 20.69
C LEU A 187 16.38 -14.83 19.59
N GLN A 188 17.16 -14.68 18.52
CA GLN A 188 16.85 -13.75 17.43
C GLN A 188 15.63 -14.21 16.62
N ALA A 189 15.43 -15.51 16.41
CA ALA A 189 14.23 -16.03 15.76
C ALA A 189 12.96 -15.68 16.57
N ARG A 190 13.02 -15.74 17.90
CA ARG A 190 11.90 -15.28 18.76
C ARG A 190 11.63 -13.79 18.61
N TYR A 191 12.67 -12.96 18.49
CA TYR A 191 12.51 -11.54 18.24
C TYR A 191 11.85 -11.25 16.88
N ILE A 192 12.21 -12.00 15.84
CA ILE A 192 11.56 -11.90 14.52
C ILE A 192 10.07 -12.23 14.65
N LYS A 193 9.74 -13.35 15.28
CA LYS A 193 8.34 -13.77 15.48
C LYS A 193 7.52 -12.73 16.25
N TYR A 194 8.05 -12.23 17.36
CA TYR A 194 7.39 -11.18 18.15
C TYR A 194 7.16 -9.90 17.33
N SER A 195 8.17 -9.49 16.55
CA SER A 195 8.07 -8.29 15.71
C SER A 195 7.07 -8.48 14.56
N MET A 196 6.97 -9.68 14.00
CA MET A 196 5.97 -10.03 12.99
C MET A 196 4.54 -9.98 13.58
N GLU A 197 4.32 -10.52 14.78
CA GLU A 197 3.04 -10.43 15.48
C GLU A 197 2.65 -8.97 15.75
N LEU A 198 3.63 -8.12 16.07
CA LEU A 198 3.41 -6.68 16.24
C LEU A 198 3.04 -6.00 14.90
N ILE A 199 3.70 -6.35 13.79
CA ILE A 199 3.33 -5.87 12.45
C ILE A 199 1.89 -6.27 12.11
N ASP A 200 1.51 -7.53 12.34
CA ASP A 200 0.15 -8.02 12.08
C ASP A 200 -0.89 -7.28 12.93
N SER A 201 -0.58 -7.03 14.21
CA SER A 201 -1.42 -6.22 15.09
C SER A 201 -1.58 -4.79 14.56
N LEU A 202 -0.48 -4.16 14.11
CA LEU A 202 -0.53 -2.80 13.54
C LEU A 202 -1.38 -2.75 12.27
N ILE A 203 -1.26 -3.72 11.37
CA ILE A 203 -2.07 -3.83 10.16
C ILE A 203 -3.56 -3.85 10.50
N TRP A 204 -3.94 -4.65 11.50
CA TRP A 204 -5.32 -4.73 11.97
C TRP A 204 -5.81 -3.41 12.57
N THR A 205 -5.01 -2.79 13.46
CA THR A 205 -5.38 -1.52 14.13
C THR A 205 -5.55 -0.35 13.16
N HIS A 206 -4.78 -0.32 12.07
CA HIS A 206 -4.86 0.73 11.05
C HIS A 206 -5.84 0.40 9.91
N HIS A 207 -6.62 -0.70 10.01
CA HIS A 207 -7.56 -1.17 8.98
C HIS A 207 -6.91 -1.33 7.60
N LEU A 208 -5.70 -1.90 7.58
CA LEU A 208 -4.87 -2.07 6.39
C LEU A 208 -5.01 -3.45 5.72
N GLU A 209 -5.96 -4.26 6.18
CA GLU A 209 -6.33 -5.55 5.58
C GLU A 209 -6.96 -5.43 4.18
#